data_AF-A0A1G1LMW0-F1
#
_entry.id   AF-A0A1G1LMW0-F1
#
_cell.length_a   1.000
_cell.length_b   1.000
_cell.length_c   1.000
_cell.angle_alpha   90.00
_cell.angle_beta   90.00
_cell.angle_gamma   90.00
#
_symmetry.space_group_name_H-M   'P 1'
#
loop_
_entity.id
_entity.type
_entity.pdbx_description
1 polymer ?
#
loop_
_entity_poly.entity_id
_entity_poly.type
_entity_poly.pdbx_seq_one_letter_code
_entity_poly.pdbx_strand_id
1 'polypeptide(L)'
;MSGETADAEVTFLEALVRKNPNFVDALIPLAEMYTQKGLYEKGLVIDKRLAQLKKEDPVVHYNLACSFALLEQTTEALTALARAISLGYSDFEHMQRDRDLKNLHDHPEFRKLIS
;
A
#
# COMPACT_ATOMS: atom_id res chain seq x y z
N MET A 1 -7.14 -19.98 -16.69
CA MET A 1 -8.35 -19.14 -16.86
C MET A 1 -8.36 -17.90 -15.94
N SER A 2 -7.26 -17.53 -15.27
CA SER A 2 -7.26 -16.49 -14.21
C SER A 2 -6.68 -15.13 -14.61
N GLY A 3 -5.99 -15.01 -15.75
CA GLY A 3 -5.31 -13.76 -16.15
C GLY A 3 -6.24 -12.74 -16.83
N GLU A 4 -7.08 -13.20 -17.75
CA GLU A 4 -7.96 -12.33 -18.56
C GLU A 4 -9.02 -11.59 -17.73
N THR A 5 -9.56 -12.25 -16.69
CA THR A 5 -10.52 -11.62 -15.77
C THR A 5 -9.85 -10.55 -14.92
N ALA A 6 -8.60 -10.76 -14.51
CA ALA A 6 -7.84 -9.78 -13.73
C ALA A 6 -7.44 -8.55 -14.56
N ASP A 7 -7.13 -8.72 -15.84
CA ASP A 7 -6.82 -7.58 -16.73
C ASP A 7 -8.08 -6.75 -17.05
N ALA A 8 -9.23 -7.43 -17.24
CA ALA A 8 -10.51 -6.76 -17.42
C ALA A 8 -10.93 -5.94 -16.18
N GLU A 9 -10.71 -6.49 -14.98
CA GLU A 9 -11.02 -5.81 -13.72
C GLU A 9 -10.17 -4.55 -13.52
N VAL A 10 -8.85 -4.62 -13.76
CA VAL A 10 -7.98 -3.43 -13.72
C VAL A 10 -8.46 -2.36 -14.68
N THR A 11 -8.81 -2.74 -15.91
CA THR A 11 -9.31 -1.80 -16.93
C THR A 11 -10.61 -1.12 -16.49
N PHE A 12 -11.51 -1.89 -15.86
CA PHE A 12 -12.76 -1.36 -15.32
C PHE A 12 -12.51 -0.37 -14.17
N LEU A 13 -11.66 -0.73 -13.21
CA LEU A 13 -11.29 0.12 -12.08
C LEU A 13 -10.56 1.40 -12.54
N GLU A 14 -9.63 1.31 -13.50
CA GLU A 14 -8.97 2.46 -14.12
C GLU A 14 -10.00 3.42 -14.76
N ALA A 15 -11.02 2.88 -15.44
CA ALA A 15 -12.08 3.70 -16.03
C ALA A 15 -12.93 4.42 -14.97
N LEU A 16 -13.23 3.75 -13.85
CA LEU A 16 -13.93 4.36 -12.71
C LEU A 16 -13.12 5.49 -12.08
N VAL A 17 -11.84 5.27 -11.81
CA VAL A 17 -10.93 6.26 -11.23
C VAL A 17 -10.72 7.44 -12.19
N ARG A 18 -10.65 7.20 -13.51
CA ARG A 18 -10.58 8.28 -14.50
C ARG A 18 -11.83 9.16 -14.48
N LYS A 19 -13.02 8.57 -14.28
CA LYS A 19 -14.28 9.30 -14.18
C LYS A 19 -14.43 10.02 -12.84
N ASN A 20 -13.96 9.42 -11.76
CA ASN A 20 -13.95 9.99 -10.42
C ASN A 20 -12.62 9.67 -9.70
N PRO A 21 -11.63 10.58 -9.75
CA PRO A 21 -10.30 10.34 -9.18
C PRO A 21 -10.25 10.17 -7.66
N ASN A 22 -11.37 10.43 -6.97
CA ASN A 22 -11.49 10.29 -5.52
C ASN A 22 -12.41 9.13 -5.12
N PHE A 23 -12.76 8.24 -6.05
CA PHE A 23 -13.62 7.12 -5.75
C PHE A 23 -12.86 6.05 -4.97
N VAL A 24 -12.84 6.20 -3.63
CA VAL A 24 -12.08 5.35 -2.70
C VAL A 24 -12.35 3.87 -2.93
N ASP A 25 -13.61 3.48 -3.15
CA ASP A 25 -14.01 2.09 -3.34
C ASP A 25 -13.41 1.46 -4.62
N ALA A 26 -13.02 2.27 -5.61
CA ALA A 26 -12.29 1.82 -6.79
C ALA A 26 -10.77 1.94 -6.61
N LEU A 27 -10.30 2.93 -5.86
CA LEU A 27 -8.86 3.12 -5.60
C LEU A 27 -8.27 1.97 -4.78
N ILE A 28 -8.96 1.49 -3.73
CA ILE A 28 -8.49 0.40 -2.87
C ILE A 28 -8.18 -0.88 -3.67
N PRO A 29 -9.16 -1.49 -4.38
CA PRO A 29 -8.89 -2.71 -5.14
C PRO A 29 -7.91 -2.45 -6.30
N LEU A 30 -7.88 -1.24 -6.89
CA LEU A 30 -6.94 -0.92 -7.95
C LEU A 30 -5.48 -0.93 -7.47
N ALA A 31 -5.20 -0.35 -6.29
CA ALA A 31 -3.87 -0.41 -5.68
C ALA A 31 -3.43 -1.85 -5.42
N GLU A 32 -4.31 -2.66 -4.82
CA GLU A 32 -4.05 -4.07 -4.53
C GLU A 32 -3.75 -4.87 -5.81
N MET A 33 -4.55 -4.66 -6.86
CA MET A 33 -4.33 -5.32 -8.14
C MET A 33 -3.01 -4.91 -8.81
N TYR A 34 -2.61 -3.64 -8.69
CA TYR A 34 -1.30 -3.21 -9.17
C TYR A 34 -0.16 -3.90 -8.43
N THR A 35 -0.24 -3.99 -7.10
CA THR A 35 0.74 -4.71 -6.28
C THR A 35 0.80 -6.19 -6.67
N GLN A 36 -0.33 -6.88 -6.79
CA GLN A 36 -0.38 -8.29 -7.20
C GLN A 36 0.21 -8.53 -8.61
N LYS A 37 0.12 -7.54 -9.50
CA LYS A 37 0.69 -7.59 -10.86
C LYS A 37 2.15 -7.13 -10.94
N GLY A 38 2.76 -6.73 -9.83
CA GLY A 38 4.13 -6.19 -9.81
C GLY A 38 4.25 -4.78 -10.38
N LEU A 39 3.14 -4.06 -10.57
CA LEU A 39 3.08 -2.70 -11.10
C LEU A 39 3.21 -1.68 -9.95
N TYR A 40 4.26 -1.80 -9.17
CA TYR A 40 4.41 -1.10 -7.88
C TYR A 40 4.40 0.42 -8.02
N GLU A 41 4.98 0.99 -9.08
CA GLU A 41 4.94 2.45 -9.29
C GLU A 41 3.50 2.96 -9.49
N LYS A 42 2.66 2.18 -10.18
CA LYS A 42 1.24 2.51 -10.33
C LYS A 42 0.51 2.36 -9.00
N GLY A 43 0.78 1.29 -8.25
CA GLY A 43 0.24 1.07 -6.91
C GLY A 43 0.54 2.24 -5.97
N LEU A 44 1.81 2.68 -5.91
CA LEU A 44 2.25 3.79 -5.08
C LEU A 44 1.52 5.11 -5.41
N VAL A 45 1.23 5.39 -6.68
CA VAL A 45 0.44 6.58 -7.07
C VAL A 45 -0.95 6.53 -6.44
N ILE A 46 -1.60 5.37 -6.47
CA ILE A 46 -2.93 5.18 -5.89
C ILE A 46 -2.88 5.24 -4.36
N ASP A 47 -1.92 4.60 -3.72
CA ASP A 47 -1.79 4.61 -2.25
C ASP A 47 -1.48 6.02 -1.72
N LYS A 48 -0.64 6.80 -2.41
CA LYS A 48 -0.44 8.22 -2.08
C LYS A 48 -1.74 9.00 -2.16
N ARG A 49 -2.60 8.71 -3.14
CA ARG A 49 -3.92 9.35 -3.27
C ARG A 49 -4.85 8.92 -2.14
N LEU A 50 -4.89 7.63 -1.81
CA LEU A 50 -5.67 7.12 -0.69
C LEU A 50 -5.23 7.77 0.63
N ALA A 51 -3.93 7.90 0.90
CA ALA A 51 -3.42 8.55 2.11
C ALA A 51 -3.78 10.04 2.20
N GLN A 52 -3.95 10.72 1.07
CA GLN A 52 -4.46 12.10 1.04
C GLN A 52 -5.96 12.18 1.36
N LEU A 53 -6.75 11.21 0.90
CA LEU A 53 -8.21 11.17 1.08
C LEU A 53 -8.60 10.63 2.46
N LYS A 54 -7.84 9.68 2.99
CA LYS A 54 -8.06 8.98 4.26
C LYS A 54 -6.87 9.18 5.20
N LYS A 55 -6.62 10.43 5.56
CA LYS A 55 -5.43 10.87 6.32
C LYS A 55 -5.26 10.22 7.70
N GLU A 56 -6.34 9.72 8.26
CA GLU A 56 -6.41 9.13 9.60
C GLU A 56 -6.68 7.62 9.56
N ASP A 57 -6.73 7.01 8.38
CA ASP A 57 -6.95 5.57 8.25
C ASP A 57 -5.62 4.81 8.40
N PRO A 58 -5.42 4.07 9.50
CA PRO A 58 -4.16 3.38 9.76
C PRO A 58 -3.81 2.35 8.69
N VAL A 59 -4.81 1.69 8.09
CA VAL A 59 -4.60 0.65 7.06
C VAL A 59 -4.08 1.27 5.77
N VAL A 60 -4.57 2.45 5.41
CA VAL A 60 -4.09 3.17 4.21
C VAL A 60 -2.62 3.57 4.35
N HIS A 61 -2.20 4.03 5.53
CA HIS A 61 -0.79 4.36 5.77
C HIS A 61 0.10 3.11 5.84
N TYR A 62 -0.43 1.99 6.32
CA TYR A 62 0.27 0.69 6.27
C TYR A 62 0.50 0.24 4.82
N ASN A 63 -0.53 0.23 3.98
CA ASN A 63 -0.41 -0.14 2.57
C ASN A 63 0.54 0.81 1.82
N LEU A 64 0.51 2.11 2.14
CA LEU A 64 1.48 3.07 1.60
C LEU A 64 2.92 2.70 1.98
N ALA A 65 3.16 2.24 3.21
CA ALA A 65 4.47 1.75 3.64
C ALA A 65 4.90 0.51 2.83
N CYS A 66 4.00 -0.44 2.59
CA CYS A 66 4.25 -1.61 1.75
C CYS A 66 4.62 -1.20 0.31
N SER A 67 3.87 -0.28 -0.30
CA SER A 67 4.16 0.23 -1.64
C SER A 67 5.51 0.94 -1.74
N PHE A 68 5.92 1.70 -0.71
CA PHE A 68 7.27 2.27 -0.65
C PHE A 68 8.35 1.20 -0.48
N ALA A 69 8.12 0.19 0.37
CA ALA A 69 9.06 -0.89 0.63
C ALA A 69 9.31 -1.74 -0.63
N LEU A 70 8.26 -2.07 -1.39
CA LEU A 70 8.34 -2.78 -2.67
C LEU A 70 9.17 -2.05 -3.74
N LEU A 71 9.27 -0.72 -3.63
CA LEU A 71 10.08 0.14 -4.51
C LEU A 71 11.44 0.50 -3.91
N GLU A 72 11.86 -0.17 -2.83
CA GLU A 72 13.10 0.09 -2.10
C GLU A 72 13.25 1.54 -1.58
N GLN A 73 12.14 2.24 -1.41
CA GLN A 73 12.08 3.58 -0.83
C GLN A 73 12.02 3.49 0.71
N THR A 74 13.12 3.01 1.30
CA THR A 74 13.21 2.62 2.72
C THR A 74 12.83 3.75 3.68
N THR A 75 13.25 4.98 3.43
CA THR A 75 13.00 6.12 4.33
C THR A 75 11.51 6.47 4.38
N GLU A 76 10.88 6.53 3.20
CA GLU A 76 9.46 6.80 3.03
C GLU A 76 8.61 5.67 3.60
N ALA A 77 9.03 4.41 3.41
CA ALA A 77 8.35 3.25 3.96
C ALA A 77 8.32 3.30 5.50
N LEU A 78 9.46 3.55 6.14
CA LEU A 78 9.54 3.68 7.61
C LEU A 78 8.71 4.85 8.13
N THR A 79 8.70 5.97 7.40
CA THR A 79 7.88 7.15 7.76
C THR A 79 6.39 6.83 7.69
N ALA A 80 5.93 6.18 6.61
CA ALA A 80 4.54 5.77 6.45
C ALA A 80 4.14 4.71 7.49
N LEU A 81 5.04 3.76 7.80
CA LEU A 81 4.80 2.72 8.80
C LEU A 81 4.66 3.32 10.21
N ALA A 82 5.55 4.24 10.59
CA ALA A 82 5.45 4.98 11.85
C ALA A 82 4.13 5.76 11.94
N ARG A 83 3.68 6.35 10.81
CA ARG A 83 2.38 7.03 10.75
C ARG A 83 1.22 6.05 10.95
N ALA A 84 1.24 4.89 10.30
CA ALA A 84 0.22 3.85 10.47
C ALA A 84 0.11 3.40 11.93
N ILE A 85 1.24 3.14 12.59
CA ILE A 85 1.30 2.76 14.01
C ILE A 85 0.74 3.89 14.90
N SER A 86 1.11 5.14 14.62
CA SER A 86 0.60 6.30 15.38
C SER A 86 -0.92 6.49 15.27
N LEU A 87 -1.51 6.00 14.18
CA LEU A 87 -2.94 6.02 13.90
C LEU A 87 -3.68 4.77 14.42
N GLY A 88 -2.95 3.81 15.03
CA GLY A 88 -3.53 2.63 15.65
C GLY A 88 -3.40 1.34 14.84
N TYR A 89 -2.60 1.29 13.77
CA TYR A 89 -2.25 0.01 13.16
C TYR A 89 -1.37 -0.79 14.14
N SER A 90 -1.79 -1.98 14.53
CA SER A 90 -1.12 -2.77 15.59
C SER A 90 -0.94 -4.25 15.26
N ASP A 91 -1.12 -4.66 14.00
CA ASP A 91 -0.87 -6.05 13.58
C ASP A 91 0.64 -6.28 13.35
N PHE A 92 1.42 -6.22 14.43
CA PHE A 92 2.88 -6.34 14.38
C PHE A 92 3.34 -7.73 13.92
N GLU A 93 2.58 -8.78 14.23
CA GLU A 93 2.83 -10.15 13.73
C GLU A 93 2.73 -10.20 12.21
N HIS A 94 1.73 -9.52 11.63
CA HIS A 94 1.64 -9.38 10.17
C HIS A 94 2.83 -8.60 9.61
N MET A 95 3.20 -7.45 10.19
CA MET A 95 4.35 -6.66 9.70
C MET A 95 5.66 -7.47 9.61
N GLN A 96 5.91 -8.33 10.60
CA GLN A 96 7.11 -9.16 10.66
C GLN A 96 7.15 -10.24 9.58
N ARG A 97 5.99 -10.65 9.06
CA ARG A 97 5.87 -11.72 8.06
C ARG A 97 5.53 -11.20 6.67
N ASP A 98 5.11 -9.94 6.58
CA ASP A 98 4.75 -9.32 5.32
C ASP A 98 5.97 -9.28 4.40
N ARG A 99 5.79 -9.85 3.21
CA ARG A 99 6.83 -9.96 2.19
C ARG A 99 7.10 -8.63 1.52
N ASP A 100 6.12 -7.73 1.52
CA ASP A 100 6.26 -6.38 0.97
C ASP A 100 7.24 -5.56 1.81
N LEU A 101 7.32 -5.83 3.12
CA LEU A 101 8.21 -5.16 4.07
C LEU A 101 9.55 -5.90 4.25
N LYS A 102 9.84 -6.92 3.43
CA LYS A 102 11.01 -7.80 3.63
C LYS A 102 12.34 -7.04 3.70
N ASN A 103 12.50 -5.98 2.90
CA ASN A 103 13.71 -5.15 2.93
C ASN A 103 13.86 -4.29 4.19
N LEU A 104 12.80 -4.18 5.02
CA LEU A 104 12.81 -3.45 6.28
C LEU A 104 13.06 -4.35 7.49
N HIS A 105 12.86 -5.66 7.41
CA HIS A 105 12.90 -6.56 8.58
C HIS A 105 14.21 -6.50 9.38
N ASP A 106 15.33 -6.27 8.69
CA ASP A 106 16.64 -6.12 9.32
C ASP A 106 17.02 -4.67 9.66
N HIS A 107 16.18 -3.71 9.29
CA HIS A 107 16.42 -2.30 9.56
C HIS A 107 16.23 -1.98 11.05
N PRO A 108 17.19 -1.32 11.72
CA PRO A 108 17.10 -1.00 13.15
C PRO A 108 15.85 -0.19 13.51
N GLU A 109 15.46 0.76 12.66
CA GLU A 109 14.25 1.57 12.91
C GLU A 109 12.97 0.75 12.79
N PHE A 110 12.90 -0.19 11.84
CA PHE A 110 11.75 -1.09 11.72
C PHE A 110 11.59 -1.90 13.00
N ARG A 111 12.68 -2.53 13.47
CA ARG A 111 12.68 -3.31 14.71
C ARG A 111 12.24 -2.49 15.92
N LYS A 112 12.63 -1.20 15.98
CA LYS A 112 12.21 -0.27 17.03
C LYS A 112 10.73 0.12 16.93
N LEU A 113 10.17 0.20 15.72
CA LEU A 113 8.76 0.55 15.51
C LEU A 113 7.81 -0.56 15.98
N ILE A 114 8.25 -1.81 15.91
CA ILE A 114 7.40 -2.99 16.15
C ILE A 114 7.77 -3.76 17.44
N SER A 115 8.70 -3.23 18.24
CA SER A 115 9.14 -3.81 19.53
C SER A 115 8.22 -3.49 20.69
#